data_AF-A0A928ICL8-F1
#
_entry.id   AF-A0A928ICL8-F1
#
_cell.length_a   1.000
_cell.length_b   1.000
_cell.length_c   1.000
_cell.angle_alpha   90.00
_cell.angle_beta   90.00
_cell.angle_gamma   90.00
#
_symmetry.space_group_name_H-M   'P 1'
#
loop_
_entity.id
_entity.type
_entity.pdbx_description
1 polymer ?
#
loop_
_entity_poly.entity_id
_entity_poly.type
_entity_poly.pdbx_seq_one_letter_code
_entity_poly.pdbx_strand_id
1 'polypeptide(L)'
;MTLGENIQKCRAIHNMSQEELAQKLFITRQTISLWETNQTVPTLENLVRLKEIFGVSVDDLLDNGKEPTSNNKNSLDTIAAALAYAIGVEPPKMAAPANYELTNFTDKVFEGKKADRVVMYNPDAIAEWIYKKYPMLFKDVKNRAGVEISLATVMPSVTPVCFATMYTGAQPEVHGIQKYDKPVLTIDTLFDALIRAGKRVAIVAYYGASLSRIYLDRNIDYYNFDIMAGEMHSDGIAAANAKLAELILKDEHDFILCYNGNYDSAMHKTGPESTEALSELRVNSHVFSFISEMIKTHWKHHNTLVGFAMDHGCHKIDGGCGSHGLDMPEDINIVHLYQGYPMEKK
;
A
#
# COMPACT_ATOMS: atom_id res chain seq x y z
N MET A 1 -0.49 13.16 -26.01
CA MET A 1 -1.56 12.83 -26.97
C MET A 1 -2.49 14.03 -27.06
N THR A 2 -3.15 14.25 -28.18
CA THR A 2 -4.15 15.31 -28.31
C THR A 2 -5.54 14.80 -27.89
N LEU A 3 -6.48 15.72 -27.62
CA LEU A 3 -7.88 15.36 -27.34
C LEU A 3 -8.51 14.50 -28.45
N GLY A 4 -8.23 14.79 -29.72
CA GLY A 4 -8.72 13.99 -30.84
C GLY A 4 -8.20 12.55 -30.82
N GLU A 5 -6.90 12.38 -30.56
CA GLU A 5 -6.27 11.05 -30.44
C GLU A 5 -6.85 10.25 -29.27
N ASN A 6 -7.15 10.93 -28.14
CA ASN A 6 -7.77 10.30 -26.97
C ASN A 6 -9.20 9.85 -27.25
N ILE A 7 -10.01 10.66 -27.93
CA ILE A 7 -11.37 10.28 -28.35
C ILE A 7 -11.33 9.05 -29.25
N GLN A 8 -10.41 9.03 -30.22
CA GLN A 8 -10.24 7.90 -31.13
C GLN A 8 -9.84 6.62 -30.38
N LYS A 9 -8.90 6.73 -29.44
CA LYS A 9 -8.44 5.62 -28.60
C LYS A 9 -9.57 5.06 -27.72
N CYS A 10 -10.28 5.93 -27.00
CA CYS A 10 -11.40 5.52 -26.15
C CYS A 10 -12.51 4.85 -26.96
N ARG A 11 -12.81 5.37 -28.15
CA ARG A 11 -13.77 4.77 -29.08
C ARG A 11 -13.33 3.36 -29.51
N ALA A 12 -12.06 3.17 -29.85
CA ALA A 12 -11.51 1.88 -30.24
C ALA A 12 -11.55 0.85 -29.10
N ILE A 13 -11.22 1.25 -27.87
CA ILE A 13 -11.30 0.39 -26.67
C ILE A 13 -12.73 -0.14 -26.46
N HIS A 14 -13.74 0.69 -26.74
CA HIS A 14 -15.14 0.31 -26.63
C HIS A 14 -15.69 -0.39 -27.88
N ASN A 15 -14.83 -0.76 -28.83
CA ASN A 15 -15.19 -1.40 -30.10
C ASN A 15 -16.28 -0.64 -30.88
N MET A 16 -16.30 0.70 -30.80
CA MET A 16 -17.28 1.53 -31.50
C MET A 16 -16.72 2.08 -32.83
N SER A 17 -17.56 2.15 -33.84
CA SER A 17 -17.33 2.95 -35.04
C SER A 17 -17.59 4.44 -34.79
N GLN A 18 -17.06 5.32 -35.63
CA GLN A 18 -17.35 6.76 -35.55
C GLN A 18 -18.86 7.04 -35.71
N GLU A 19 -19.57 6.21 -36.48
CA GLU A 19 -21.01 6.30 -36.67
C GLU A 19 -21.77 5.98 -35.37
N GLU A 20 -21.39 4.91 -34.67
CA GLU A 20 -22.02 4.50 -33.40
C GLU A 20 -21.77 5.53 -32.29
N LEU A 21 -20.57 6.10 -32.21
CA LEU A 21 -20.28 7.17 -31.26
C LEU A 21 -21.09 8.43 -31.57
N ALA A 22 -21.22 8.79 -32.85
CA ALA A 22 -22.01 9.93 -33.29
C ALA A 22 -23.50 9.78 -32.93
N GLN A 23 -24.05 8.58 -33.11
CA GLN A 23 -25.44 8.26 -32.71
C GLN A 23 -25.65 8.41 -31.21
N LYS A 24 -24.71 7.92 -30.37
CA LYS A 24 -24.80 8.06 -28.91
C LYS A 24 -24.72 9.51 -28.42
N LEU A 25 -24.04 10.38 -29.16
CA LEU A 25 -23.87 11.79 -28.84
C LEU A 25 -24.92 12.70 -29.50
N PHE A 26 -25.79 12.15 -30.34
CA PHE A 26 -26.77 12.87 -31.15
C PHE A 26 -26.13 13.93 -32.08
N ILE A 27 -25.01 13.58 -32.70
CA ILE A 27 -24.28 14.41 -33.67
C ILE A 27 -23.96 13.62 -34.95
N THR A 28 -23.32 14.26 -35.93
CA THR A 28 -22.95 13.58 -37.19
C THR A 28 -21.61 12.86 -37.06
N ARG A 29 -21.44 11.77 -37.82
CA ARG A 29 -20.16 11.07 -37.95
C ARG A 29 -19.03 12.02 -38.40
N GLN A 30 -19.34 12.99 -39.26
CA GLN A 30 -18.38 13.99 -39.71
C GLN A 30 -17.83 14.80 -38.54
N THR A 31 -18.66 15.19 -37.57
CA THR A 31 -18.22 15.88 -36.36
C THR A 31 -17.24 15.04 -35.54
N ILE A 32 -17.49 13.74 -35.36
CA ILE A 32 -16.56 12.82 -34.69
C ILE A 32 -15.22 12.75 -35.45
N SER A 33 -15.27 12.63 -36.78
CA SER A 33 -14.04 12.60 -37.59
C SER A 33 -13.23 13.89 -37.48
N LEU A 34 -13.88 15.05 -37.38
CA LEU A 34 -13.20 16.33 -37.20
C LEU A 34 -12.55 16.45 -35.81
N TRP A 35 -13.19 15.91 -34.77
CA TRP A 35 -12.60 15.83 -33.44
C TRP A 35 -11.39 14.90 -33.41
N GLU A 36 -11.52 13.68 -33.93
CA GLU A 36 -10.43 12.69 -33.94
C GLU A 36 -9.21 13.14 -34.75
N THR A 37 -9.40 14.03 -35.72
CA THR A 37 -8.31 14.62 -36.53
C THR A 37 -7.87 16.00 -36.03
N ASN A 38 -8.31 16.42 -34.84
CA ASN A 38 -7.97 17.70 -34.21
C ASN A 38 -8.32 18.95 -35.01
N GLN A 39 -9.24 18.87 -35.98
CA GLN A 39 -9.68 20.02 -36.78
C GLN A 39 -10.68 20.89 -36.01
N THR A 40 -11.46 20.29 -35.12
CA THR A 40 -12.36 20.99 -34.19
C THR A 40 -12.31 20.31 -32.82
N VAL A 41 -12.84 20.98 -31.80
CA VAL A 41 -12.91 20.44 -30.42
C VAL A 41 -14.36 20.23 -29.99
N PRO A 42 -14.65 19.23 -29.14
CA PRO A 42 -15.97 19.06 -28.56
C PRO A 42 -16.37 20.24 -27.66
N THR A 43 -17.66 20.53 -27.59
CA THR A 43 -18.23 21.46 -26.59
C THR A 43 -18.15 20.85 -25.20
N LEU A 44 -18.28 21.67 -24.15
CA LEU A 44 -18.31 21.19 -22.76
C LEU A 44 -19.41 20.14 -22.53
N GLU A 45 -20.60 20.35 -23.09
CA GLU A 45 -21.71 19.39 -23.04
C GLU A 45 -21.33 18.04 -23.66
N ASN A 46 -20.65 18.06 -24.81
CA ASN A 46 -20.20 16.84 -25.48
C ASN A 46 -19.05 16.16 -24.71
N LEU A 47 -18.17 16.91 -24.05
CA LEU A 47 -17.14 16.33 -23.18
C LEU A 47 -17.73 15.58 -21.99
N VAL A 48 -18.79 16.12 -21.37
CA VAL A 48 -19.50 15.43 -20.27
C VAL A 48 -20.10 14.12 -20.76
N ARG A 49 -20.77 14.13 -21.91
CA ARG A 49 -21.36 12.92 -22.50
C ARG A 49 -20.29 11.90 -22.93
N LEU A 50 -19.16 12.35 -23.47
CA LEU A 50 -18.02 11.49 -23.82
C LEU A 50 -17.48 10.78 -22.58
N LYS A 51 -17.34 11.49 -21.45
CA LYS A 51 -16.98 10.90 -20.15
C LYS A 51 -17.95 9.79 -19.75
N GLU A 52 -19.25 10.01 -19.87
CA GLU A 52 -20.27 9.03 -19.50
C GLU A 52 -20.25 7.81 -20.43
N ILE A 53 -20.07 8.02 -21.74
CA ILE A 53 -20.02 6.94 -22.74
C ILE A 53 -18.77 6.08 -22.58
N PHE A 54 -17.63 6.68 -22.23
CA PHE A 54 -16.35 5.98 -22.14
C PHE A 54 -15.95 5.55 -20.72
N GLY A 55 -16.66 6.02 -19.69
CA GLY A 55 -16.33 5.72 -18.29
C GLY A 55 -15.02 6.33 -17.81
N VAL A 56 -14.58 7.47 -18.38
CA VAL A 56 -13.32 8.16 -18.04
C VAL A 56 -13.59 9.57 -17.49
N SER A 57 -12.65 10.19 -16.77
CA SER A 57 -12.83 11.58 -16.35
C SER A 57 -12.64 12.55 -17.53
N VAL A 58 -13.13 13.79 -17.39
CA VAL A 58 -12.89 14.84 -18.41
C VAL A 58 -11.40 15.20 -18.46
N ASP A 59 -10.70 15.11 -17.32
CA ASP A 59 -9.25 15.34 -17.25
C ASP A 59 -8.48 14.26 -18.02
N ASP A 60 -8.92 12.99 -17.96
CA ASP A 60 -8.33 11.89 -18.75
C ASP A 60 -8.55 12.08 -20.26
N LEU A 61 -9.66 12.70 -20.67
CA LEU A 61 -9.94 13.00 -22.07
C LEU A 61 -9.08 14.15 -22.60
N LEU A 62 -8.91 15.20 -21.80
CA LEU A 62 -8.27 16.47 -22.20
C LEU A 62 -6.74 16.47 -22.16
N ASP A 63 -6.12 15.34 -21.81
CA ASP A 63 -4.73 15.21 -21.39
C ASP A 63 -3.72 16.20 -22.03
N ASN A 64 -3.31 17.20 -21.24
CA ASN A 64 -2.28 18.20 -21.53
C ASN A 64 -0.86 17.62 -21.35
N GLY A 65 -0.55 16.52 -22.04
CA GLY A 65 0.78 15.94 -22.04
C GLY A 65 1.20 15.33 -20.70
N LYS A 66 0.27 14.82 -19.89
CA LYS A 66 0.63 13.71 -19.01
C LYS A 66 0.63 12.45 -19.87
N GLU A 67 1.55 11.56 -19.57
CA GLU A 67 1.53 10.22 -20.16
C GLU A 67 0.21 9.55 -19.79
N PRO A 68 -0.32 8.67 -20.67
CA PRO A 68 -1.60 8.04 -20.47
C PRO A 68 -1.70 7.53 -19.04
N THR A 69 -2.78 7.90 -18.34
CA THR A 69 -3.27 7.17 -17.19
C THR A 69 -3.59 5.75 -17.68
N SER A 70 -2.54 4.94 -17.75
CA SER A 70 -2.65 3.53 -17.42
C SER A 70 -3.30 3.46 -16.03
N ASN A 71 -3.73 2.29 -15.63
CA ASN A 71 -3.93 1.98 -14.23
C ASN A 71 -2.62 2.16 -13.43
N ASN A 72 -2.11 3.39 -13.26
CA ASN A 72 -0.99 3.76 -12.40
C ASN A 72 -1.49 3.71 -10.96
N LYS A 73 -1.80 2.50 -10.49
CA LYS A 73 -1.63 2.23 -9.07
C LYS A 73 -0.14 2.26 -8.82
N ASN A 74 0.27 3.03 -7.83
CA ASN A 74 1.65 2.97 -7.35
C ASN A 74 2.00 1.49 -7.10
N SER A 75 3.13 1.00 -7.58
CA SER A 75 3.52 -0.38 -7.28
C SER A 75 4.09 -0.46 -5.86
N LEU A 76 3.87 -1.59 -5.20
CA LEU A 76 4.38 -1.87 -3.85
C LEU A 76 5.91 -1.75 -3.75
N ASP A 77 6.64 -2.00 -4.85
CA ASP A 77 8.10 -1.90 -4.92
C ASP A 77 8.63 -0.47 -4.73
N THR A 78 7.79 0.55 -4.93
CA THR A 78 8.16 1.96 -4.75
C THR A 78 8.28 2.38 -3.27
N ILE A 79 7.84 1.53 -2.34
CA ILE A 79 7.76 1.87 -0.91
C ILE A 79 9.13 1.85 -0.22
N ALA A 80 10.00 0.89 -0.53
CA ALA A 80 11.31 0.79 0.13
C ALA A 80 12.14 2.07 -0.04
N ALA A 81 12.24 2.57 -1.27
CA ALA A 81 12.98 3.79 -1.57
C ALA A 81 12.31 5.04 -0.98
N ALA A 82 10.97 5.07 -0.88
CA ALA A 82 10.26 6.17 -0.23
C ALA A 82 10.48 6.20 1.30
N LEU A 83 10.51 5.04 1.96
CA LEU A 83 10.85 4.95 3.38
C LEU A 83 12.32 5.33 3.64
N ALA A 84 13.24 4.88 2.77
CA ALA A 84 14.65 5.29 2.83
C ALA A 84 14.79 6.82 2.69
N TYR A 85 14.07 7.41 1.72
CA TYR A 85 14.02 8.86 1.54
C TYR A 85 13.46 9.59 2.76
N ALA A 86 12.40 9.06 3.37
CA ALA A 86 11.74 9.66 4.52
C ALA A 86 12.67 9.75 5.73
N ILE A 87 13.45 8.69 6.00
CA ILE A 87 14.40 8.63 7.13
C ILE A 87 15.81 9.12 6.78
N GLY A 88 16.03 9.59 5.55
CA GLY A 88 17.28 10.21 5.13
C GLY A 88 18.44 9.24 4.96
N VAL A 89 18.20 8.06 4.39
CA VAL A 89 19.23 7.06 4.07
C VAL A 89 19.21 6.70 2.59
N GLU A 90 20.34 6.19 2.08
CA GLU A 90 20.41 5.68 0.70
C GLU A 90 19.51 4.45 0.53
N PRO A 91 18.72 4.35 -0.56
CA PRO A 91 17.80 3.24 -0.76
C PRO A 91 18.53 1.91 -1.03
N PRO A 92 17.81 0.78 -0.98
CA PRO A 92 18.35 -0.50 -1.41
C PRO A 92 18.80 -0.47 -2.87
N LYS A 93 19.90 -1.16 -3.19
CA LYS A 93 20.53 -1.09 -4.53
C LYS A 93 19.60 -1.41 -5.71
N MET A 94 18.67 -2.32 -5.51
CA MET A 94 17.75 -2.80 -6.55
C MET A 94 16.34 -2.20 -6.41
N ALA A 95 16.17 -1.20 -5.55
CA ALA A 95 14.86 -0.60 -5.31
C ALA A 95 14.38 0.19 -6.53
N ALA A 96 13.08 0.08 -6.82
CA ALA A 96 12.37 0.94 -7.73
C ALA A 96 12.42 2.40 -7.25
N PRO A 97 12.16 3.38 -8.14
CA PRO A 97 12.07 4.78 -7.74
C PRO A 97 11.10 5.00 -6.58
N ALA A 98 11.44 5.93 -5.70
CA ALA A 98 10.64 6.24 -4.52
C ALA A 98 9.23 6.69 -4.89
N ASN A 99 8.24 6.17 -4.15
CA ASN A 99 6.86 6.57 -4.25
C ASN A 99 6.68 8.09 -4.07
N TYR A 100 6.24 8.77 -5.13
CA TYR A 100 6.13 10.23 -5.16
C TYR A 100 5.15 10.78 -4.12
N GLU A 101 4.02 10.11 -3.89
CA GLU A 101 3.02 10.57 -2.92
C GLU A 101 3.57 10.54 -1.50
N LEU A 102 4.26 9.46 -1.13
CA LEU A 102 4.88 9.32 0.17
C LEU A 102 6.04 10.31 0.36
N THR A 103 6.92 10.47 -0.63
CA THR A 103 8.04 11.43 -0.52
C THR A 103 7.53 12.87 -0.38
N ASN A 104 6.57 13.26 -1.23
CA ASN A 104 5.94 14.59 -1.18
C ASN A 104 5.20 14.83 0.15
N PHE A 105 4.52 13.82 0.68
CA PHE A 105 3.91 13.89 2.00
C PHE A 105 4.96 14.12 3.09
N THR A 106 6.04 13.33 3.10
CA THR A 106 7.10 13.44 4.11
C THR A 106 7.81 14.79 4.06
N ASP A 107 8.09 15.33 2.88
CA ASP A 107 8.70 16.65 2.74
C ASP A 107 7.77 17.76 3.24
N LYS A 108 6.47 17.66 2.97
CA LYS A 108 5.49 18.64 3.46
C LYS A 108 5.35 18.59 4.98
N VAL A 109 5.15 17.39 5.54
CA VAL A 109 4.84 17.23 6.98
C VAL A 109 6.05 17.55 7.86
N PHE A 110 7.27 17.31 7.38
CA PHE A 110 8.51 17.59 8.11
C PHE A 110 9.23 18.87 7.66
N GLU A 111 8.58 19.73 6.86
CA GLU A 111 9.15 20.99 6.35
C GLU A 111 10.52 20.79 5.67
N GLY A 112 10.65 19.73 4.86
CA GLY A 112 11.87 19.33 4.15
C GLY A 112 12.92 18.60 5.01
N LYS A 113 12.69 18.46 6.32
CA LYS A 113 13.53 17.64 7.20
C LYS A 113 13.17 16.15 7.04
N LYS A 114 14.06 15.29 7.51
CA LYS A 114 13.84 13.84 7.51
C LYS A 114 13.24 13.38 8.84
N ALA A 115 12.54 12.25 8.77
CA ALA A 115 12.16 11.50 9.94
C ALA A 115 13.41 10.92 10.60
N ASP A 116 13.38 10.82 11.92
CA ASP A 116 14.37 10.12 12.73
C ASP A 116 13.76 8.90 13.45
N ARG A 117 12.43 8.80 13.43
CA ARG A 117 11.66 7.63 13.84
C ARG A 117 10.71 7.18 12.73
N VAL A 118 10.68 5.88 12.47
CA VAL A 118 9.71 5.27 11.56
C VAL A 118 9.09 4.04 12.21
N VAL A 119 7.76 3.95 12.20
CA VAL A 119 7.02 2.77 12.66
C VAL A 119 6.14 2.25 11.53
N MET A 120 6.40 1.04 11.08
CA MET A 120 5.61 0.33 10.09
C MET A 120 4.75 -0.72 10.79
N TYR A 121 3.45 -0.47 10.89
CA TYR A 121 2.46 -1.44 11.33
C TYR A 121 1.89 -2.14 10.10
N ASN A 122 2.15 -3.45 9.99
CA ASN A 122 1.89 -4.25 8.81
C ASN A 122 0.81 -5.31 9.08
N PRO A 123 -0.48 -4.98 8.92
CA PRO A 123 -1.53 -5.97 8.92
C PRO A 123 -1.52 -6.76 7.61
N ASP A 124 -1.76 -8.07 7.68
CA ASP A 124 -1.72 -8.97 6.52
C ASP A 124 -3.06 -9.01 5.76
N ALA A 125 -3.00 -9.11 4.44
CA ALA A 125 -4.11 -9.43 3.53
C ALA A 125 -5.33 -8.48 3.49
N ILE A 126 -5.20 -7.21 3.93
CA ILE A 126 -6.32 -6.24 3.91
C ILE A 126 -6.51 -5.65 2.51
N ALA A 127 -7.51 -6.14 1.78
CA ALA A 127 -7.82 -5.66 0.44
C ALA A 127 -8.43 -4.25 0.36
N GLU A 128 -8.17 -3.53 -0.73
CA GLU A 128 -8.78 -2.23 -1.03
C GLU A 128 -10.32 -2.30 -1.04
N TRP A 129 -10.90 -3.39 -1.54
CA TRP A 129 -12.37 -3.52 -1.60
C TRP A 129 -12.98 -3.68 -0.20
N ILE A 130 -12.31 -4.36 0.74
CA ILE A 130 -12.71 -4.44 2.15
C ILE A 130 -12.65 -3.05 2.78
N TYR A 131 -11.54 -2.33 2.55
CA TYR A 131 -11.35 -0.97 3.02
C TYR A 131 -12.47 -0.02 2.56
N LYS A 132 -12.84 -0.09 1.27
CA LYS A 132 -13.92 0.71 0.68
C LYS A 132 -15.31 0.31 1.17
N LYS A 133 -15.56 -0.99 1.35
CA LYS A 133 -16.87 -1.53 1.76
C LYS A 133 -17.16 -1.30 3.24
N TYR A 134 -16.14 -1.35 4.09
CA TYR A 134 -16.26 -1.23 5.55
C TYR A 134 -15.51 -0.02 6.12
N PRO A 135 -15.80 1.22 5.65
CA PRO A 135 -15.01 2.40 6.03
C PRO A 135 -15.03 2.69 7.54
N MET A 136 -16.09 2.28 8.24
CA MET A 136 -16.21 2.46 9.69
C MET A 136 -15.22 1.60 10.49
N LEU A 137 -14.73 0.48 9.96
CA LEU A 137 -13.70 -0.33 10.62
C LEU A 137 -12.34 0.36 10.60
N PHE A 138 -12.12 1.26 9.64
CA PHE A 138 -10.85 1.99 9.46
C PHE A 138 -10.94 3.45 9.90
N LYS A 139 -12.08 3.90 10.43
CA LYS A 139 -12.34 5.30 10.76
C LYS A 139 -11.22 5.92 11.60
N ASP A 140 -10.72 5.21 12.61
CA ASP A 140 -9.69 5.72 13.50
C ASP A 140 -8.30 5.80 12.85
N VAL A 141 -8.01 4.89 11.92
CA VAL A 141 -6.79 4.91 11.09
C VAL A 141 -6.87 6.08 10.11
N LYS A 142 -8.00 6.19 9.39
CA LYS A 142 -8.25 7.25 8.39
C LYS A 142 -8.19 8.65 8.99
N ASN A 143 -8.81 8.86 10.15
CA ASN A 143 -8.82 10.16 10.81
C ASN A 143 -7.43 10.62 11.27
N ARG A 144 -6.47 9.69 11.36
CA ARG A 144 -5.08 9.96 11.74
C ARG A 144 -4.16 10.04 10.53
N ALA A 145 -4.51 9.42 9.42
CA ALA A 145 -3.69 9.41 8.23
C ALA A 145 -3.59 10.81 7.62
N GLY A 146 -2.36 11.27 7.37
CA GLY A 146 -2.07 12.48 6.62
C GLY A 146 -2.02 12.24 5.11
N VAL A 147 -1.81 11.00 4.67
CA VAL A 147 -1.90 10.57 3.26
C VAL A 147 -2.43 9.14 3.15
N GLU A 148 -3.23 8.91 2.11
CA GLU A 148 -3.75 7.61 1.70
C GLU A 148 -3.20 7.32 0.30
N ILE A 149 -2.53 6.19 0.11
CA ILE A 149 -1.82 5.83 -1.12
C ILE A 149 -2.40 4.52 -1.65
N SER A 150 -3.08 4.60 -2.79
CA SER A 150 -3.56 3.41 -3.51
C SER A 150 -2.40 2.72 -4.22
N LEU A 151 -2.24 1.42 -3.98
CA LEU A 151 -1.15 0.63 -4.52
C LEU A 151 -1.66 -0.64 -5.21
N ALA A 152 -0.88 -1.14 -6.16
CA ALA A 152 -0.96 -2.48 -6.69
C ALA A 152 0.20 -3.29 -6.12
N THR A 153 -0.12 -4.42 -5.48
CA THR A 153 0.89 -5.39 -5.07
C THR A 153 1.44 -6.17 -6.28
N VAL A 154 2.32 -7.12 -6.01
CA VAL A 154 2.99 -7.96 -7.02
C VAL A 154 2.40 -9.36 -7.05
N MET A 155 2.75 -10.11 -8.08
CA MET A 155 2.31 -11.49 -8.27
C MET A 155 3.44 -12.52 -8.01
N PRO A 156 3.12 -13.67 -7.39
CA PRO A 156 1.84 -13.97 -6.74
C PRO A 156 1.63 -13.12 -5.49
N SER A 157 0.39 -12.67 -5.28
CA SER A 157 -0.05 -11.80 -4.17
C SER A 157 -0.13 -12.58 -2.86
N VAL A 158 1.03 -13.02 -2.37
CA VAL A 158 1.19 -13.82 -1.16
C VAL A 158 2.26 -13.23 -0.24
N THR A 159 2.05 -13.39 1.06
CA THR A 159 2.79 -12.69 2.12
C THR A 159 4.31 -12.58 1.93
N PRO A 160 5.08 -13.68 1.78
CA PRO A 160 6.54 -13.55 1.66
C PRO A 160 7.00 -12.86 0.37
N VAL A 161 6.22 -12.94 -0.71
CA VAL A 161 6.53 -12.29 -1.99
C VAL A 161 6.30 -10.79 -1.85
N CYS A 162 5.11 -10.40 -1.41
CA CYS A 162 4.70 -9.00 -1.31
C CYS A 162 5.55 -8.24 -0.28
N PHE A 163 5.80 -8.82 0.89
CA PHE A 163 6.68 -8.16 1.86
C PHE A 163 8.14 -8.13 1.43
N ALA A 164 8.64 -9.13 0.69
CA ALA A 164 9.96 -9.06 0.07
C ALA A 164 10.05 -7.88 -0.91
N THR A 165 9.07 -7.74 -1.81
CA THR A 165 8.97 -6.60 -2.71
C THR A 165 8.92 -5.28 -1.95
N MET A 166 8.06 -5.15 -0.93
CA MET A 166 7.84 -3.91 -0.19
C MET A 166 9.12 -3.34 0.44
N TYR A 167 9.99 -4.20 0.99
CA TYR A 167 11.20 -3.76 1.70
C TYR A 167 12.51 -4.00 0.94
N THR A 168 12.53 -4.76 -0.16
CA THR A 168 13.65 -4.72 -1.11
C THR A 168 13.50 -3.57 -2.10
N GLY A 169 12.25 -3.19 -2.38
CA GLY A 169 11.87 -2.33 -3.50
C GLY A 169 12.06 -2.98 -4.86
N ALA A 170 12.28 -4.30 -4.91
CA ALA A 170 12.55 -5.02 -6.14
C ALA A 170 11.35 -5.92 -6.50
N GLN A 171 11.21 -6.26 -7.78
CA GLN A 171 10.17 -7.20 -8.24
C GLN A 171 10.53 -8.66 -7.86
N PRO A 172 9.55 -9.59 -7.84
CA PRO A 172 9.75 -11.01 -7.49
C PRO A 172 10.87 -11.72 -8.25
N GLU A 173 11.07 -11.39 -9.52
CA GLU A 173 12.14 -11.96 -10.36
C GLU A 173 13.53 -11.51 -9.89
N VAL A 174 13.61 -10.36 -9.22
CA VAL A 174 14.86 -9.75 -8.75
C VAL A 174 15.19 -10.19 -7.32
N HIS A 175 14.22 -10.18 -6.40
CA HIS A 175 14.46 -10.63 -5.03
C HIS A 175 14.39 -12.15 -4.84
N GLY A 176 13.89 -12.89 -5.84
CA GLY A 176 13.97 -14.35 -5.92
C GLY A 176 12.90 -15.13 -5.13
N ILE A 177 11.97 -14.45 -4.47
CA ILE A 177 10.81 -15.10 -3.80
C ILE A 177 9.61 -14.93 -4.72
N GLN A 178 9.17 -16.02 -5.37
CA GLN A 178 8.12 -15.99 -6.40
C GLN A 178 6.93 -16.91 -6.08
N LYS A 179 6.84 -17.38 -4.83
CA LYS A 179 5.76 -18.23 -4.32
C LYS A 179 5.75 -18.15 -2.79
N TYR A 180 4.80 -18.84 -2.14
CA TYR A 180 4.75 -18.94 -0.68
C TYR A 180 5.88 -19.82 -0.14
N ASP A 181 7.10 -19.30 -0.17
CA ASP A 181 8.28 -19.83 0.49
C ASP A 181 8.89 -18.73 1.36
N LYS A 182 9.61 -19.10 2.41
CA LYS A 182 10.22 -18.15 3.35
C LYS A 182 11.75 -18.29 3.40
N PRO A 183 12.47 -18.20 2.25
CA PRO A 183 13.93 -18.17 2.28
C PRO A 183 14.41 -16.85 2.86
N VAL A 184 15.61 -16.86 3.44
CA VAL A 184 16.26 -15.61 3.85
C VAL A 184 16.67 -14.83 2.61
N LEU A 185 16.26 -13.57 2.53
CA LEU A 185 16.61 -12.66 1.42
C LEU A 185 18.10 -12.35 1.45
N THR A 186 18.78 -12.61 0.33
CA THR A 186 20.22 -12.40 0.16
C THR A 186 20.58 -11.10 -0.57
N ILE A 187 19.58 -10.39 -1.11
CA ILE A 187 19.78 -9.10 -1.76
C ILE A 187 19.65 -7.95 -0.77
N ASP A 188 20.05 -6.75 -1.23
CA ASP A 188 19.97 -5.54 -0.43
C ASP A 188 18.51 -5.16 -0.12
N THR A 189 18.23 -4.88 1.15
CA THR A 189 16.90 -4.48 1.66
C THR A 189 16.94 -3.12 2.34
N LEU A 190 15.77 -2.57 2.66
CA LEU A 190 15.65 -1.36 3.47
C LEU A 190 16.36 -1.54 4.83
N PHE A 191 16.30 -2.74 5.42
CA PHE A 191 16.97 -3.02 6.68
C PHE A 191 18.49 -2.96 6.53
N ASP A 192 19.05 -3.45 5.41
CA ASP A 192 20.47 -3.34 5.11
C ASP A 192 20.89 -1.87 4.90
N ALA A 193 20.04 -1.07 4.24
CA ALA A 193 20.24 0.37 4.09
C ALA A 193 20.24 1.12 5.44
N LEU A 194 19.32 0.78 6.33
CA LEU A 194 19.24 1.32 7.68
C LEU A 194 20.47 0.97 8.51
N ILE A 195 20.91 -0.31 8.50
CA ILE A 195 22.12 -0.77 9.20
C ILE A 195 23.36 -0.02 8.69
N ARG A 196 23.52 0.12 7.37
CA ARG A 196 24.64 0.89 6.79
C ARG A 196 24.68 2.34 7.26
N ALA A 197 23.51 2.94 7.49
CA ALA A 197 23.38 4.29 8.01
C ALA A 197 23.49 4.38 9.55
N GLY A 198 23.79 3.27 10.24
CA GLY A 198 23.92 3.20 11.69
C GLY A 198 22.60 3.30 12.45
N LYS A 199 21.47 3.02 11.80
CA LYS A 199 20.14 3.07 12.41
C LYS A 199 19.87 1.79 13.21
N ARG A 200 19.21 1.95 14.36
CA ARG A 200 18.73 0.84 15.20
C ARG A 200 17.37 0.38 14.70
N VAL A 201 17.27 -0.90 14.36
CA VAL A 201 16.09 -1.49 13.72
C VAL A 201 15.54 -2.62 14.57
N ALA A 202 14.22 -2.69 14.70
CA ALA A 202 13.53 -3.84 15.29
C ALA A 202 12.48 -4.42 14.35
N ILE A 203 12.38 -5.76 14.32
CA ILE A 203 11.27 -6.49 13.72
C ILE A 203 10.52 -7.22 14.84
N VAL A 204 9.22 -6.96 14.94
CA VAL A 204 8.31 -7.52 15.93
C VAL A 204 7.26 -8.36 15.21
N ALA A 205 7.19 -9.66 15.53
CA ALA A 205 6.27 -10.58 14.89
C ALA A 205 5.98 -11.81 15.78
N TYR A 206 5.01 -12.64 15.41
CA TYR A 206 4.87 -13.98 15.98
C TYR A 206 5.88 -14.97 15.36
N TYR A 207 6.18 -16.05 16.08
CA TYR A 207 7.13 -17.06 15.64
C TYR A 207 6.67 -17.74 14.34
N GLY A 208 7.57 -17.78 13.34
CA GLY A 208 7.27 -18.37 12.04
C GLY A 208 6.63 -17.42 11.02
N ALA A 209 6.31 -16.18 11.41
CA ALA A 209 5.82 -15.13 10.51
C ALA A 209 6.77 -14.88 9.32
N SER A 210 6.20 -14.59 8.14
CA SER A 210 6.97 -14.32 6.92
C SER A 210 7.98 -13.19 7.11
N LEU A 211 7.55 -12.04 7.66
CA LEU A 211 8.40 -10.86 7.88
C LEU A 211 9.50 -11.07 8.93
N SER A 212 9.36 -12.05 9.81
CA SER A 212 10.50 -12.40 10.68
C SER A 212 11.49 -13.29 9.94
N ARG A 213 10.98 -14.30 9.23
CA ARG A 213 11.82 -15.34 8.60
C ARG A 213 12.61 -14.87 7.40
N ILE A 214 11.99 -14.12 6.48
CA ILE A 214 12.65 -13.73 5.23
C ILE A 214 13.76 -12.68 5.45
N TYR A 215 13.76 -12.01 6.60
CA TYR A 215 14.71 -10.96 6.95
C TYR A 215 15.77 -11.37 7.96
N LEU A 216 15.88 -12.66 8.33
CA LEU A 216 16.93 -13.18 9.22
C LEU A 216 18.34 -12.87 8.70
N ASP A 217 19.34 -13.17 9.53
CA ASP A 217 20.77 -12.97 9.26
C ASP A 217 21.21 -11.50 9.08
N ARG A 218 20.40 -10.56 9.58
CA ARG A 218 20.76 -9.13 9.67
C ARG A 218 21.05 -8.75 11.12
N ASN A 219 21.94 -7.78 11.31
CA ASN A 219 22.26 -7.26 12.64
C ASN A 219 21.19 -6.24 13.10
N ILE A 220 20.01 -6.75 13.44
CA ILE A 220 18.85 -6.00 13.93
C ILE A 220 18.22 -6.75 15.11
N ASP A 221 17.35 -6.08 15.86
CA ASP A 221 16.66 -6.72 16.97
C ASP A 221 15.42 -7.48 16.47
N TYR A 222 15.35 -8.77 16.74
CA TYR A 222 14.19 -9.60 16.41
C TYR A 222 13.42 -9.96 17.68
N TYR A 223 12.13 -9.65 17.70
CA TYR A 223 11.21 -10.03 18.76
C TYR A 223 10.15 -10.97 18.18
N ASN A 224 10.38 -12.28 18.36
CA ASN A 224 9.54 -13.35 17.85
C ASN A 224 8.80 -14.04 18.99
N PHE A 225 7.48 -13.88 19.03
CA PHE A 225 6.65 -14.43 20.10
C PHE A 225 6.05 -15.77 19.69
N ASP A 226 6.37 -16.82 20.46
CA ASP A 226 5.78 -18.14 20.26
C ASP A 226 4.25 -18.10 20.39
N ILE A 227 3.60 -18.93 19.60
CA ILE A 227 2.23 -19.38 19.85
C ILE A 227 2.43 -20.73 20.54
N MET A 228 2.31 -20.79 21.87
CA MET A 228 2.51 -22.05 22.57
C MET A 228 1.51 -23.09 22.05
N ALA A 229 1.92 -24.37 22.01
CA ALA A 229 1.04 -25.44 21.54
C ALA A 229 -0.23 -25.52 22.39
N GLY A 230 -1.37 -25.15 21.80
CA GLY A 230 -2.68 -25.10 22.47
C GLY A 230 -3.21 -23.69 22.75
N GLU A 231 -2.41 -22.64 22.51
CA GLU A 231 -2.82 -21.23 22.58
C GLU A 231 -3.36 -20.74 21.23
N MET A 232 -4.24 -19.74 21.26
CA MET A 232 -4.83 -19.18 20.04
C MET A 232 -3.77 -18.36 19.29
N HIS A 233 -3.88 -18.32 17.96
CA HIS A 233 -3.03 -17.47 17.10
C HIS A 233 -3.01 -15.99 17.56
N SER A 234 -4.05 -15.56 18.28
CA SER A 234 -4.19 -14.23 18.90
C SER A 234 -3.15 -13.91 19.96
N ASP A 235 -2.59 -14.90 20.66
CA ASP A 235 -1.76 -14.66 21.86
C ASP A 235 -0.36 -14.16 21.47
N GLY A 236 0.23 -14.74 20.43
CA GLY A 236 1.48 -14.24 19.83
C GLY A 236 1.34 -12.84 19.23
N ILE A 237 0.16 -12.51 18.68
CA ILE A 237 -0.13 -11.19 18.09
C ILE A 237 -0.33 -10.15 19.19
N ALA A 238 -1.03 -10.48 20.27
CA ALA A 238 -1.15 -9.61 21.44
C ALA A 238 0.23 -9.32 22.07
N ALA A 239 1.09 -10.34 22.18
CA ALA A 239 2.46 -10.18 22.67
C ALA A 239 3.32 -9.28 21.74
N ALA A 240 3.19 -9.45 20.42
CA ALA A 240 3.84 -8.58 19.44
C ALA A 240 3.39 -7.12 19.59
N ASN A 241 2.08 -6.88 19.74
CA ASN A 241 1.53 -5.53 19.95
C ASN A 241 2.02 -4.90 21.27
N ALA A 242 2.07 -5.69 22.35
CA ALA A 242 2.62 -5.24 23.62
C ALA A 242 4.11 -4.88 23.52
N LYS A 243 4.88 -5.68 22.78
CA LYS A 243 6.30 -5.38 22.52
C LYS A 243 6.48 -4.11 21.69
N LEU A 244 5.68 -3.90 20.65
CA LEU A 244 5.70 -2.64 19.90
C LEU A 244 5.50 -1.43 20.82
N ALA A 245 4.50 -1.49 21.71
CA ALA A 245 4.25 -0.43 22.70
C ALA A 245 5.45 -0.23 23.65
N GLU A 246 6.07 -1.30 24.12
CA GLU A 246 7.28 -1.24 24.95
C GLU A 246 8.45 -0.55 24.22
N LEU A 247 8.70 -0.92 22.96
CA LEU A 247 9.78 -0.33 22.16
C LEU A 247 9.56 1.16 21.89
N ILE A 248 8.31 1.57 21.66
CA ILE A 248 7.94 2.99 21.54
C ILE A 248 8.28 3.73 22.84
N LEU A 249 7.92 3.17 24.00
CA LEU A 249 8.21 3.80 25.30
C LEU A 249 9.70 3.88 25.62
N LYS A 250 10.50 2.90 25.17
CA LYS A 250 11.96 2.91 25.35
C LYS A 250 12.66 3.93 24.47
N ASP A 251 12.12 4.21 23.28
CA ASP A 251 12.69 5.19 22.34
C ASP A 251 14.15 4.87 21.95
N GLU A 252 14.40 3.58 21.70
CA GLU A 252 15.72 3.03 21.41
C GLU A 252 15.86 2.55 19.96
N HIS A 253 14.84 2.70 19.12
CA HIS A 253 14.86 2.25 17.73
C HIS A 253 14.49 3.38 16.79
N ASP A 254 15.26 3.52 15.70
CA ASP A 254 14.99 4.50 14.65
C ASP A 254 13.95 3.97 13.66
N PHE A 255 13.87 2.65 13.50
CA PHE A 255 12.89 1.97 12.66
C PHE A 255 12.31 0.74 13.38
N ILE A 256 10.98 0.66 13.49
CA ILE A 256 10.30 -0.50 14.05
C ILE A 256 9.31 -1.03 13.02
N LEU A 257 9.42 -2.32 12.70
CA LEU A 257 8.41 -3.06 11.96
C LEU A 257 7.60 -3.92 12.93
N CYS A 258 6.28 -3.90 12.82
CA CYS A 258 5.40 -4.80 13.56
C CYS A 258 4.41 -5.49 12.62
N TYR A 259 4.40 -6.82 12.62
CA TYR A 259 3.56 -7.64 11.73
C TYR A 259 2.38 -8.29 12.46
N ASN A 260 1.18 -8.13 11.91
CA ASN A 260 -0.05 -8.72 12.43
C ASN A 260 -0.82 -9.51 11.36
N GLY A 261 -0.78 -10.84 11.45
CA GLY A 261 -1.46 -11.78 10.54
C GLY A 261 -2.83 -12.27 11.04
N ASN A 262 -3.44 -11.64 12.04
CA ASN A 262 -4.71 -12.09 12.63
C ASN A 262 -5.87 -12.03 11.64
N TYR A 263 -5.96 -10.95 10.84
CA TYR A 263 -7.01 -10.84 9.81
C TYR A 263 -6.87 -11.95 8.77
N ASP A 264 -5.68 -12.12 8.20
CA ASP A 264 -5.39 -13.17 7.21
C ASP A 264 -5.77 -14.58 7.73
N SER A 265 -5.31 -14.92 8.95
CA SER A 265 -5.66 -16.20 9.59
C SER A 265 -7.18 -16.38 9.76
N ALA A 266 -7.91 -15.35 10.19
CA ALA A 266 -9.37 -15.43 10.35
C ALA A 266 -10.08 -15.49 8.99
N MET A 267 -9.62 -14.71 8.03
CA MET A 267 -10.14 -14.62 6.66
C MET A 267 -10.03 -15.96 5.94
N HIS A 268 -8.90 -16.67 6.06
CA HIS A 268 -8.75 -18.01 5.52
C HIS A 268 -9.73 -19.02 6.11
N LYS A 269 -10.01 -18.94 7.41
CA LYS A 269 -10.89 -19.88 8.12
C LYS A 269 -12.38 -19.63 7.90
N THR A 270 -12.77 -18.35 7.79
CA THR A 270 -14.17 -17.96 7.94
C THR A 270 -14.66 -17.00 6.86
N GLY A 271 -13.79 -16.58 5.95
CA GLY A 271 -14.08 -15.68 4.84
C GLY A 271 -13.75 -14.22 5.14
N PRO A 272 -13.49 -13.39 4.11
CA PRO A 272 -13.03 -12.01 4.29
C PRO A 272 -14.00 -11.09 5.03
N GLU A 273 -15.29 -11.43 5.00
CA GLU A 273 -16.40 -10.63 5.53
C GLU A 273 -17.09 -11.28 6.75
N SER A 274 -16.51 -12.34 7.30
CA SER A 274 -17.06 -13.03 8.46
C SER A 274 -17.02 -12.13 9.69
N THR A 275 -17.88 -12.40 10.68
CA THR A 275 -17.84 -11.67 11.95
C THR A 275 -16.47 -11.78 12.64
N GLU A 276 -15.82 -12.93 12.54
CA GLU A 276 -14.48 -13.17 13.10
C GLU A 276 -13.43 -12.33 12.38
N ALA A 277 -13.37 -12.40 11.05
CA ALA A 277 -12.41 -11.66 10.25
C ALA A 277 -12.59 -10.13 10.40
N LEU A 278 -13.84 -9.64 10.34
CA LEU A 278 -14.11 -8.21 10.55
C LEU A 278 -13.81 -7.75 11.99
N SER A 279 -13.89 -8.64 12.98
CA SER A 279 -13.45 -8.36 14.35
C SER A 279 -11.93 -8.19 14.41
N GLU A 280 -11.17 -9.04 13.73
CA GLU A 280 -9.71 -8.91 13.67
C GLU A 280 -9.24 -7.64 12.92
N LEU A 281 -9.98 -7.19 11.90
CA LEU A 281 -9.73 -5.87 11.30
C LEU A 281 -9.93 -4.74 12.31
N ARG A 282 -11.00 -4.81 13.11
CA ARG A 282 -11.26 -3.82 14.17
C ARG A 282 -10.13 -3.81 15.19
N VAL A 283 -9.62 -4.98 15.58
CA VAL A 283 -8.45 -5.10 16.47
C VAL A 283 -7.24 -4.38 15.86
N ASN A 284 -6.93 -4.63 14.58
CA ASN A 284 -5.83 -3.96 13.88
C ASN A 284 -5.97 -2.43 13.89
N SER A 285 -7.15 -1.91 13.56
CA SER A 285 -7.43 -0.47 13.59
C SER A 285 -7.28 0.13 14.99
N HIS A 286 -7.76 -0.55 16.03
CA HIS A 286 -7.63 -0.07 17.41
C HIS A 286 -6.18 -0.07 17.88
N VAL A 287 -5.40 -1.12 17.59
CA VAL A 287 -3.98 -1.18 17.93
C VAL A 287 -3.22 -0.06 17.24
N PHE A 288 -3.44 0.15 15.94
CA PHE A 288 -2.81 1.25 15.22
C PHE A 288 -3.18 2.62 15.78
N SER A 289 -4.45 2.83 16.13
CA SER A 289 -4.92 4.05 16.78
C SER A 289 -4.21 4.29 18.11
N PHE A 290 -4.11 3.25 18.94
CA PHE A 290 -3.45 3.30 20.24
C PHE A 290 -1.95 3.61 20.14
N ILE A 291 -1.21 2.88 19.29
CA ILE A 291 0.24 3.11 19.12
C ILE A 291 0.52 4.46 18.47
N SER A 292 -0.35 4.95 17.58
CA SER A 292 -0.23 6.30 17.00
C SER A 292 -0.38 7.40 18.05
N GLU A 293 -1.33 7.28 18.99
CA GLU A 293 -1.44 8.24 20.10
C GLU A 293 -0.26 8.15 21.08
N MET A 294 0.25 6.93 21.35
CA MET A 294 1.46 6.77 22.15
C MET A 294 2.66 7.46 21.50
N ILE A 295 2.88 7.24 20.21
CA ILE A 295 3.96 7.89 19.46
C ILE A 295 3.83 9.41 19.54
N LYS A 296 2.64 9.95 19.26
CA LYS A 296 2.37 11.40 19.30
C LYS A 296 2.67 12.01 20.67
N THR A 297 2.47 11.26 21.75
CA THR A 297 2.66 11.76 23.13
C THR A 297 4.08 11.57 23.64
N HIS A 298 4.75 10.47 23.32
CA HIS A 298 6.08 10.12 23.83
C HIS A 298 7.24 10.61 22.94
N TRP A 299 7.05 10.65 21.62
CA TRP A 299 8.09 11.02 20.64
C TRP A 299 7.95 12.45 20.13
N LYS A 300 7.51 13.38 20.99
CA LYS A 300 7.32 14.80 20.66
C LYS A 300 8.58 15.51 20.19
N HIS A 301 9.74 14.97 20.52
CA HIS A 301 11.05 15.52 20.19
C HIS A 301 11.65 14.92 18.91
N HIS A 302 10.88 14.11 18.19
CA HIS A 302 11.27 13.41 16.97
C HIS A 302 10.37 13.81 15.81
N ASN A 303 10.92 13.79 14.60
CA ASN A 303 10.11 13.69 13.40
C ASN A 303 9.77 12.22 13.18
N THR A 304 8.51 11.85 13.38
CA THR A 304 8.07 10.45 13.27
C THR A 304 7.16 10.21 12.07
N LEU A 305 7.49 9.21 11.25
CA LEU A 305 6.59 8.65 10.24
C LEU A 305 5.98 7.34 10.76
N VAL A 306 4.66 7.19 10.64
CA VAL A 306 3.94 5.98 11.01
C VAL A 306 3.12 5.49 9.82
N GLY A 307 3.19 4.20 9.50
CA GLY A 307 2.45 3.59 8.38
C GLY A 307 1.55 2.44 8.84
N PHE A 308 0.30 2.44 8.37
CA PHE A 308 -0.59 1.28 8.34
C PHE A 308 -0.52 0.71 6.92
N ALA A 309 0.27 -0.33 6.74
CA ALA A 309 0.72 -0.76 5.41
C ALA A 309 0.63 -2.27 5.25
N MET A 310 -0.39 -2.73 4.54
CA MET A 310 -0.57 -4.13 4.17
C MET A 310 0.29 -4.51 2.97
N ASP A 311 0.32 -5.78 2.63
CA ASP A 311 1.14 -6.35 1.56
C ASP A 311 0.34 -6.76 0.33
N HIS A 312 -0.82 -7.37 0.54
CA HIS A 312 -1.73 -7.77 -0.53
C HIS A 312 -3.19 -7.71 -0.09
N GLY A 313 -4.09 -7.93 -1.05
CA GLY A 313 -5.52 -8.09 -0.80
C GLY A 313 -5.91 -9.56 -0.60
N CYS A 314 -7.20 -9.83 -0.76
CA CYS A 314 -7.79 -11.16 -0.61
C CYS A 314 -9.15 -11.22 -1.32
N HIS A 315 -9.60 -12.44 -1.61
CA HIS A 315 -10.87 -12.73 -2.22
C HIS A 315 -11.62 -13.84 -1.48
N LYS A 316 -12.91 -13.97 -1.77
CA LYS A 316 -13.75 -15.03 -1.24
C LYS A 316 -13.64 -16.28 -2.11
N ILE A 317 -13.62 -17.44 -1.47
CA ILE A 317 -13.68 -18.75 -2.14
C ILE A 317 -14.94 -19.52 -1.70
N ASP A 318 -15.23 -20.62 -2.40
CA ASP A 318 -16.31 -21.53 -2.05
C ASP A 318 -16.15 -22.09 -0.62
N GLY A 319 -17.26 -22.47 0.01
CA GLY A 319 -17.26 -22.95 1.39
C GLY A 319 -17.24 -21.85 2.45
N GLY A 320 -17.38 -20.58 2.06
CA GLY A 320 -17.44 -19.46 2.99
C GLY A 320 -16.06 -19.04 3.53
N CYS A 321 -14.98 -19.55 2.96
CA CYS A 321 -13.61 -19.19 3.30
C CYS A 321 -13.09 -18.05 2.41
N GLY A 322 -11.86 -17.61 2.67
CA GLY A 322 -11.14 -16.65 1.83
C GLY A 322 -9.77 -17.17 1.42
N SER A 323 -9.22 -16.55 0.39
CA SER A 323 -7.88 -16.83 -0.12
C SER A 323 -7.27 -15.57 -0.71
N HIS A 324 -6.01 -15.67 -1.12
CA HIS A 324 -5.29 -14.66 -1.88
C HIS A 324 -4.34 -15.36 -2.88
N GLY A 325 -3.58 -14.61 -3.66
CA GLY A 325 -2.59 -15.13 -4.61
C GLY A 325 -3.04 -15.19 -6.08
N LEU A 326 -4.23 -14.69 -6.42
CA LEU A 326 -4.75 -14.65 -7.79
C LEU A 326 -4.50 -13.30 -8.46
N ASP A 327 -4.35 -13.33 -9.79
CA ASP A 327 -4.22 -12.13 -10.62
C ASP A 327 -5.60 -11.50 -10.82
N MET A 328 -6.08 -10.84 -9.76
CA MET A 328 -7.39 -10.18 -9.74
C MET A 328 -7.35 -8.90 -8.90
N PRO A 329 -8.20 -7.91 -9.21
CA PRO A 329 -8.26 -6.65 -8.48
C PRO A 329 -8.37 -6.80 -6.95
N GLU A 330 -9.09 -7.79 -6.47
CA GLU A 330 -9.33 -8.03 -5.05
C GLU A 330 -8.06 -8.41 -4.28
N ASP A 331 -7.14 -9.11 -4.94
CA ASP A 331 -5.88 -9.57 -4.36
C ASP A 331 -4.74 -8.57 -4.62
N ILE A 332 -4.80 -7.84 -5.74
CA ILE A 332 -3.74 -6.91 -6.15
C ILE A 332 -3.88 -5.56 -5.45
N ASN A 333 -5.10 -5.08 -5.26
CA ASN A 333 -5.32 -3.70 -4.88
C ASN A 333 -5.33 -3.52 -3.36
N ILE A 334 -4.49 -2.62 -2.89
CA ILE A 334 -4.32 -2.30 -1.46
C ILE A 334 -4.22 -0.78 -1.26
N VAL A 335 -4.28 -0.35 0.01
CA VAL A 335 -4.25 1.06 0.39
C VAL A 335 -3.36 1.26 1.60
N HIS A 336 -2.20 1.91 1.44
CA HIS A 336 -1.40 2.29 2.60
C HIS A 336 -1.89 3.62 3.16
N LEU A 337 -1.90 3.74 4.49
CA LEU A 337 -2.20 4.98 5.19
C LEU A 337 -0.99 5.41 6.00
N TYR A 338 -0.52 6.63 5.81
CA TYR A 338 0.64 7.15 6.54
C TYR A 338 0.28 8.41 7.32
N GLN A 339 0.95 8.57 8.46
CA GLN A 339 0.86 9.75 9.28
C GLN A 339 2.25 10.27 9.66
N GLY A 340 2.41 11.58 9.63
CA GLY A 340 3.63 12.27 10.07
C GLY A 340 3.36 13.07 11.34
N TYR A 341 4.19 12.86 12.35
CA TYR A 341 4.21 13.66 13.57
C TYR A 341 5.50 14.50 13.57
N PRO A 342 5.44 15.78 13.18
CA PRO A 342 6.61 16.63 13.25
C PRO A 342 6.99 16.90 14.70
N MET A 343 8.30 17.05 14.93
CA MET A 343 8.84 17.45 16.23
C MET A 343 8.19 18.76 16.72
N GLU A 344 7.76 18.80 17.99
CA GLU A 344 7.23 20.01 18.62
C GLU A 344 8.34 21.09 18.65
N LYS A 345 8.07 22.27 18.07
CA LYS A 345 8.96 23.43 18.16
C LYS A 345 8.94 23.93 19.61
N LYS A 346 10.11 23.94 20.27
CA LYS A 346 10.28 24.45 21.64
C LYS A 346 9.94 25.93 21.75
#